data_AF-A0A9P4UVB1-F1
#
_entry.id   AF-A0A9P4UVB1-F1
#
_cell.length_a   1.000
_cell.length_b   1.000
_cell.length_c   1.000
_cell.angle_alpha   90.00
_cell.angle_beta   90.00
_cell.angle_gamma   90.00
#
_symmetry.space_group_name_H-M   'P 1'
#
loop_
_entity.id
_entity.type
_entity.pdbx_description
1 polymer ?
#
loop_
_entity_poly.entity_id
_entity_poly.type
_entity_poly.pdbx_seq_one_letter_code
_entity_poly.pdbx_strand_id
1 'polypeptide(L)'
;MPITNKMANAQKEQNCFAVTAERKYYHVNKTFVKRSLRPSEWQISPFKGTIHVPRLGIERIFNEAAALTYVKENSTIPVPTLYACFEDDHSAYIVTSYVDGVSMSSLTDDQKALVTQELEVHIRSLHSLRGPRLGGASGHVILPYRVLQKTFKDDWDLQTSSSAEYVFCHNDLSQQNVIVNPETLKIAAIIDWEYAGFFPEEFDVPFYKRLGPSVAINGEEDDTDKFMRFIKDHQSQLCSKVGWASGVLGGIGGPVSRRKG
;
A
#
# COMPACT_ATOMS: atom_id res chain seq x y z
N MET A 1 -27.98 -6.43 -6.27
CA MET A 1 -27.38 -6.96 -7.51
C MET A 1 -25.92 -6.56 -7.55
N PRO A 2 -25.01 -7.43 -7.98
CA PRO A 2 -23.61 -7.03 -8.15
C PRO A 2 -23.51 -5.90 -9.19
N ILE A 3 -22.65 -4.91 -8.95
CA ILE A 3 -22.52 -3.73 -9.81
C ILE A 3 -21.15 -3.67 -10.48
N THR A 4 -21.08 -3.08 -11.67
CA THR A 4 -19.80 -2.77 -12.32
C THR A 4 -19.24 -1.45 -11.80
N ASN A 5 -17.95 -1.19 -12.04
CA ASN A 5 -17.36 0.11 -11.70
C ASN A 5 -18.07 1.30 -12.36
N LYS A 6 -18.52 1.12 -13.61
CA LYS A 6 -19.31 2.14 -14.33
C LYS A 6 -20.63 2.44 -13.61
N MET A 7 -21.32 1.40 -13.15
CA MET A 7 -22.57 1.56 -12.39
C MET A 7 -22.32 2.21 -11.03
N ALA A 8 -21.26 1.80 -10.32
CA ALA A 8 -20.86 2.40 -9.05
C ALA A 8 -20.57 3.91 -9.20
N ASN A 9 -19.88 4.32 -10.27
CA ASN A 9 -19.65 5.73 -10.56
C ASN A 9 -20.91 6.52 -10.96
N ALA A 10 -21.91 5.86 -11.55
CA ALA A 10 -23.20 6.49 -11.89
C ALA A 10 -24.10 6.69 -10.65
N GLN A 11 -23.83 5.97 -9.57
CA GLN A 11 -24.60 5.98 -8.31
C GLN A 11 -23.78 6.57 -7.15
N LYS A 12 -22.86 7.47 -7.46
CA LYS A 12 -22.04 8.12 -6.44
C LYS A 12 -22.90 8.91 -5.46
N GLU A 13 -22.58 8.72 -4.20
CA GLU A 13 -23.14 9.47 -3.08
C GLU A 13 -22.68 10.93 -3.17
N GLN A 14 -23.35 11.82 -2.43
CA GLN A 14 -22.93 13.22 -2.37
C GLN A 14 -21.45 13.34 -1.96
N ASN A 15 -20.73 14.26 -2.61
CA ASN A 15 -19.30 14.53 -2.42
C ASN A 15 -18.35 13.38 -2.79
N CYS A 16 -18.85 12.21 -3.18
CA CYS A 16 -18.02 11.16 -3.76
C CYS A 16 -17.71 11.51 -5.22
N PHE A 17 -16.46 11.86 -5.52
CA PHE A 17 -16.07 12.27 -6.87
C PHE A 17 -15.61 11.08 -7.73
N ALA A 18 -15.11 10.00 -7.11
CA ALA A 18 -14.66 8.82 -7.82
C ALA A 18 -14.86 7.52 -7.02
N VAL A 19 -15.15 6.43 -7.74
CA VAL A 19 -15.17 5.06 -7.22
C VAL A 19 -14.30 4.18 -8.10
N THR A 20 -13.33 3.48 -7.53
CA THR A 20 -12.54 2.46 -8.23
C THR A 20 -13.00 1.07 -7.81
N ALA A 21 -12.40 0.01 -8.36
CA ALA A 21 -12.62 -1.34 -7.87
C ALA A 21 -12.04 -1.55 -6.45
N GLU A 22 -11.24 -0.61 -5.96
CA GLU A 22 -10.51 -0.71 -4.69
C GLU A 22 -11.05 0.26 -3.61
N ARG A 23 -11.53 1.45 -4.01
CA ARG A 23 -11.77 2.58 -3.12
C ARG A 23 -12.96 3.45 -3.54
N LYS A 24 -13.49 4.22 -2.59
CA LYS A 24 -14.25 5.45 -2.85
C LYS A 24 -13.42 6.67 -2.42
N TYR A 25 -13.59 7.76 -3.17
CA TYR A 25 -12.91 9.03 -2.92
C TYR A 25 -13.91 10.16 -2.76
N TYR A 26 -13.70 10.97 -1.72
CA TYR A 26 -14.56 12.09 -1.38
C TYR A 26 -13.72 13.35 -1.22
N HIS A 27 -14.32 14.48 -1.55
CA HIS A 27 -13.73 15.80 -1.35
C HIS A 27 -14.80 16.75 -0.86
N VAL A 28 -14.55 17.38 0.28
CA VAL A 28 -15.41 18.41 0.88
C VAL A 28 -14.52 19.53 1.38
N ASN A 29 -14.66 20.73 0.83
CA ASN A 29 -13.86 21.91 1.20
C ASN A 29 -12.34 21.65 1.14
N LYS A 30 -11.66 21.64 2.29
CA LYS A 30 -10.22 21.37 2.43
C LYS A 30 -9.93 19.98 2.98
N THR A 31 -10.86 19.05 2.83
CA THR A 31 -10.74 17.68 3.33
C THR A 31 -10.88 16.68 2.20
N PHE A 32 -9.92 15.77 2.13
CA PHE A 32 -9.93 14.61 1.26
C PHE A 32 -10.20 13.35 2.08
N VAL A 33 -11.04 12.46 1.57
CA VAL A 33 -11.28 11.16 2.20
C VAL A 33 -11.08 10.05 1.18
N LYS A 34 -10.24 9.09 1.52
CA LYS A 34 -10.11 7.81 0.82
C LYS A 34 -10.69 6.72 1.71
N ARG A 35 -11.46 5.82 1.11
CA ARG A 35 -12.17 4.75 1.82
C ARG A 35 -12.05 3.42 1.08
N SER A 36 -11.74 2.32 1.77
CA SER A 36 -11.79 0.97 1.19
C SER A 36 -13.23 0.53 0.91
N LEU A 37 -13.47 -0.30 -0.11
CA LEU A 37 -14.84 -0.81 -0.35
C LEU A 37 -15.26 -1.80 0.73
N ARG A 38 -16.51 -1.73 1.18
CA ARG A 38 -17.14 -2.76 2.02
C ARG A 38 -17.32 -4.05 1.19
N PRO A 39 -17.42 -5.24 1.81
CA PRO A 39 -17.73 -6.48 1.09
C PRO A 39 -19.01 -6.41 0.25
N SER A 40 -20.03 -5.69 0.73
CA SER A 40 -21.29 -5.47 0.00
C SER A 40 -21.13 -4.56 -1.24
N GLU A 41 -20.04 -3.83 -1.34
CA GLU A 41 -19.75 -2.86 -2.41
C GLU A 41 -18.76 -3.39 -3.45
N TRP A 42 -18.25 -4.61 -3.27
CA TRP A 42 -17.34 -5.23 -4.24
C TRP A 42 -17.99 -5.37 -5.61
N GLN A 43 -17.19 -5.08 -6.64
CA GLN A 43 -17.67 -4.88 -8.00
C GLN A 43 -17.42 -6.12 -8.86
N ILE A 44 -18.23 -6.33 -9.88
CA ILE A 44 -17.97 -7.38 -10.88
C ILE A 44 -17.07 -6.87 -11.99
N SER A 45 -16.08 -7.69 -12.36
CA SER A 45 -15.34 -7.51 -13.60
C SER A 45 -16.28 -7.74 -14.79
N PRO A 46 -16.53 -6.73 -15.65
CA PRO A 46 -17.44 -6.88 -16.78
C PRO A 46 -16.93 -7.91 -17.80
N PHE A 47 -15.63 -8.20 -17.79
CA PHE A 47 -14.99 -9.17 -18.69
C PHE A 47 -15.02 -10.60 -18.14
N LYS A 48 -14.75 -10.79 -16.84
CA LYS A 48 -14.64 -12.12 -16.24
C LYS A 48 -15.96 -12.61 -15.61
N GLY A 49 -16.90 -11.71 -15.34
CA GLY A 49 -18.13 -12.03 -14.60
C GLY A 49 -17.90 -12.35 -13.12
N THR A 50 -16.67 -12.26 -12.63
CA THR A 50 -16.29 -12.56 -11.24
C THR A 50 -16.29 -11.29 -10.40
N ILE A 51 -16.57 -11.45 -9.10
CA ILE A 51 -16.40 -10.38 -8.12
C ILE A 51 -14.91 -10.07 -7.97
N HIS A 52 -14.56 -8.79 -8.02
CA HIS A 52 -13.24 -8.28 -7.68
C HIS A 52 -13.18 -8.02 -6.18
N VAL A 53 -12.28 -8.73 -5.50
CA VAL A 53 -12.04 -8.58 -4.06
C VAL A 53 -10.76 -7.73 -3.88
N PRO A 54 -10.85 -6.50 -3.35
CA PRO A 54 -9.70 -5.66 -3.03
C PRO A 54 -8.75 -6.38 -2.07
N ARG A 55 -7.51 -6.60 -2.47
CA ARG A 55 -6.50 -7.23 -1.61
C ARG A 55 -5.92 -6.20 -0.64
N LEU A 56 -5.79 -6.59 0.62
CA LEU A 56 -5.25 -5.74 1.69
C LEU A 56 -5.93 -4.35 1.72
N GLY A 57 -7.24 -4.33 1.49
CA GLY A 57 -7.98 -3.09 1.28
C GLY A 57 -7.94 -2.17 2.50
N ILE A 58 -8.05 -2.76 3.69
CA ILE A 58 -8.04 -2.08 5.00
C ILE A 58 -6.59 -1.78 5.41
N GLU A 59 -5.71 -2.77 5.31
CA GLU A 59 -4.32 -2.71 5.75
C GLU A 59 -3.52 -1.65 4.98
N ARG A 60 -3.76 -1.50 3.67
CA ARG A 60 -3.15 -0.43 2.87
C ARG A 60 -3.58 0.97 3.30
N ILE A 61 -4.84 1.17 3.73
CA ILE A 61 -5.32 2.46 4.25
C ILE A 61 -4.63 2.79 5.57
N PHE A 62 -4.53 1.82 6.49
CA PHE A 62 -3.78 2.01 7.73
C PHE A 62 -2.29 2.23 7.49
N ASN A 63 -1.72 1.56 6.48
CA ASN A 63 -0.34 1.77 6.10
C ASN A 63 -0.09 3.17 5.54
N GLU A 64 -1.00 3.69 4.70
CA GLU A 64 -0.93 5.08 4.21
C GLU A 64 -0.95 6.08 5.38
N ALA A 65 -1.86 5.91 6.34
CA ALA A 65 -1.93 6.78 7.51
C ALA A 65 -0.64 6.73 8.36
N ALA A 66 -0.11 5.53 8.61
CA ALA A 66 1.14 5.37 9.33
C ALA A 66 2.34 5.99 8.57
N ALA A 67 2.38 5.83 7.24
CA ALA A 67 3.41 6.39 6.40
C ALA A 67 3.37 7.93 6.37
N LEU A 68 2.18 8.53 6.25
CA LEU A 68 2.01 9.99 6.32
C LEU A 68 2.55 10.55 7.65
N THR A 69 2.20 9.93 8.78
CA THR A 69 2.71 10.32 10.10
C THR A 69 4.23 10.16 10.17
N TYR A 70 4.76 9.00 9.77
CA TYR A 70 6.19 8.72 9.82
C TYR A 70 7.01 9.71 8.97
N VAL A 71 6.61 9.95 7.72
CA VAL A 71 7.28 10.87 6.81
C VAL A 71 7.22 12.30 7.33
N LYS A 72 6.06 12.72 7.88
CA LYS A 72 5.87 14.06 8.44
C LYS A 72 6.79 14.33 9.64
N GLU A 73 6.99 13.33 10.49
CA GLU A 73 7.81 13.43 11.70
C GLU A 73 9.31 13.34 11.43
N ASN A 74 9.71 12.62 10.38
CA ASN A 74 11.12 12.27 10.15
C ASN A 74 11.74 12.96 8.93
N SER A 75 10.99 13.78 8.18
CA SER A 75 11.50 14.45 6.99
C SER A 75 10.88 15.82 6.77
N THR A 76 11.38 16.55 5.76
CA THR A 76 10.78 17.80 5.28
C THR A 76 9.88 17.60 4.07
N ILE A 77 9.58 16.35 3.70
CA ILE A 77 8.78 16.02 2.53
C ILE A 77 7.35 16.56 2.76
N PRO A 78 6.82 17.37 1.83
CA PRO A 78 5.47 17.86 1.95
C PRO A 78 4.50 16.68 1.74
N VAL A 79 3.66 16.43 2.74
CA VAL A 79 2.62 15.40 2.72
C VAL A 79 1.30 15.99 3.23
N PRO A 80 0.14 15.44 2.83
CA PRO A 80 -1.14 15.84 3.40
C PRO A 80 -1.16 15.69 4.93
N THR A 81 -1.82 16.61 5.62
CA THR A 81 -2.04 16.48 7.06
C THR A 81 -3.06 15.38 7.31
N LEU A 82 -2.71 14.39 8.13
CA LEU A 82 -3.63 13.34 8.58
C LEU A 82 -4.55 13.89 9.67
N TYR A 83 -5.86 13.80 9.47
CA TYR A 83 -6.86 14.18 10.48
C TYR A 83 -7.40 12.98 11.24
N ALA A 84 -7.67 11.88 10.54
CA ALA A 84 -8.17 10.65 11.15
C ALA A 84 -7.88 9.43 10.27
N CYS A 85 -7.74 8.28 10.92
CA CYS A 85 -7.79 6.98 10.25
C CYS A 85 -8.50 5.98 11.18
N PHE A 86 -9.52 5.31 10.66
CA PHE A 86 -10.37 4.42 11.46
C PHE A 86 -11.05 3.38 10.56
N GLU A 87 -11.53 2.31 11.19
CA GLU A 87 -12.41 1.33 10.55
C GLU A 87 -13.85 1.54 11.02
N ASP A 88 -14.80 1.44 10.09
CA ASP A 88 -16.23 1.39 10.34
C ASP A 88 -16.88 0.42 9.35
N ASP A 89 -17.71 -0.51 9.85
CA ASP A 89 -18.48 -1.49 9.07
C ASP A 89 -17.64 -2.18 7.95
N HIS A 90 -16.51 -2.78 8.36
CA HIS A 90 -15.58 -3.49 7.48
C HIS A 90 -14.98 -2.64 6.35
N SER A 91 -14.84 -1.34 6.59
CA SER A 91 -14.22 -0.39 5.67
C SER A 91 -13.30 0.55 6.44
N ALA A 92 -12.10 0.76 5.91
CA ALA A 92 -11.13 1.68 6.47
C ALA A 92 -11.24 3.04 5.78
N TYR A 93 -11.12 4.09 6.58
CA TYR A 93 -11.18 5.48 6.18
C TYR A 93 -9.86 6.14 6.51
N ILE A 94 -9.36 6.95 5.60
CA ILE A 94 -8.30 7.93 5.87
C ILE A 94 -8.81 9.30 5.47
N VAL A 95 -8.72 10.24 6.41
CA VAL A 95 -9.19 11.61 6.28
C VAL A 95 -7.97 12.52 6.37
N THR A 96 -7.71 13.29 5.32
CA THR A 96 -6.54 14.17 5.22
C THR A 96 -6.92 15.57 4.76
N SER A 97 -5.98 16.51 4.87
CA SER A 97 -6.08 17.80 4.19
C SER A 97 -6.10 17.61 2.68
N TYR A 98 -7.03 18.26 1.99
CA TYR A 98 -6.96 18.39 0.54
C TYR A 98 -5.84 19.37 0.18
N VAL A 99 -4.94 18.94 -0.70
CA VAL A 99 -3.80 19.76 -1.17
C VAL A 99 -4.15 20.38 -2.51
N ASP A 100 -4.23 21.70 -2.57
CA ASP A 100 -4.48 22.40 -3.83
C ASP A 100 -3.25 22.34 -4.75
N GLY A 101 -3.48 22.12 -6.04
CA GLY A 101 -2.44 22.08 -7.05
C GLY A 101 -2.85 21.29 -8.27
N VAL A 102 -1.87 21.00 -9.13
CA VAL A 102 -2.03 20.13 -10.29
C VAL A 102 -1.10 18.93 -10.17
N SER A 103 -1.49 17.80 -10.74
CA SER A 103 -0.59 16.66 -10.89
C SER A 103 0.63 17.04 -11.74
N MET A 104 1.82 16.60 -11.35
CA MET A 104 3.04 16.74 -12.17
C MET A 104 2.85 16.14 -13.57
N SER A 105 2.01 15.11 -13.71
CA SER A 105 1.69 14.50 -15.02
C SER A 105 1.05 15.48 -16.02
N SER A 106 0.42 16.54 -15.53
CA SER A 106 -0.27 17.55 -16.33
C SER A 106 0.63 18.71 -16.77
N LEU A 107 1.88 18.75 -16.29
CA LEU A 107 2.84 19.79 -16.62
C LEU A 107 3.52 19.54 -17.98
N THR A 108 4.09 20.60 -18.55
CA THR A 108 4.99 20.49 -19.71
C THR A 108 6.31 19.83 -19.31
N ASP A 109 7.08 19.32 -20.28
CA ASP A 109 8.31 18.59 -19.99
C ASP A 109 9.40 19.48 -19.35
N ASP A 110 9.49 20.75 -19.75
CA ASP A 110 10.38 21.72 -19.11
C ASP A 110 10.01 21.98 -17.64
N GLN A 111 8.71 22.10 -17.35
CA GLN A 111 8.22 22.24 -15.98
C GLN A 111 8.47 20.97 -15.15
N LYS A 112 8.25 19.79 -15.74
CA LYS A 112 8.56 18.51 -15.10
C LYS A 112 10.04 18.41 -14.75
N ALA A 113 10.94 18.89 -15.59
CA ALA A 113 12.38 18.88 -15.30
C ALA A 113 12.71 19.69 -14.03
N LEU A 114 12.08 20.85 -13.84
CA LEU A 114 12.24 21.67 -12.63
C LEU A 114 11.67 20.97 -11.39
N VAL A 115 10.46 20.43 -11.47
CA VAL A 115 9.82 19.68 -10.37
C VAL A 115 10.65 18.43 -10.02
N THR A 116 11.22 17.75 -11.02
CA THR A 116 12.05 16.56 -10.82
C THR A 116 13.29 16.87 -9.98
N GLN A 117 13.92 18.03 -10.17
CA GLN A 117 15.08 18.42 -9.36
C GLN A 117 14.72 18.55 -7.87
N GLU A 118 13.56 19.13 -7.55
CA GLU A 118 13.05 19.20 -6.18
C GLU A 118 12.66 17.82 -5.65
N LEU A 119 11.99 17.01 -6.47
CA LEU A 119 11.58 15.66 -6.11
C LEU A 119 12.78 14.76 -5.76
N GLU A 120 13.88 14.85 -6.52
CA GLU A 120 15.11 14.09 -6.25
C GLU A 120 15.80 14.52 -4.93
N VAL A 121 15.56 15.74 -4.44
CA VAL A 121 15.98 16.14 -3.08
C VAL A 121 15.12 15.41 -2.04
N HIS A 122 13.80 15.38 -2.24
CA HIS A 122 12.88 14.68 -1.33
C HIS A 122 13.12 13.18 -1.30
N ILE A 123 13.40 12.55 -2.44
CA ILE A 123 13.72 11.12 -2.52
C ILE A 123 15.00 10.81 -1.74
N ARG A 124 16.06 11.62 -1.89
CA ARG A 124 17.28 11.45 -1.08
C ARG A 124 17.02 11.61 0.42
N SER A 125 16.15 12.55 0.79
CA SER A 125 15.71 12.68 2.19
C SER A 125 14.93 11.44 2.65
N LEU A 126 14.07 10.87 1.82
CA LEU A 126 13.30 9.67 2.12
C LEU A 126 14.22 8.46 2.32
N HIS A 127 15.16 8.27 1.39
CA HIS A 127 16.10 7.15 1.42
C HIS A 127 17.15 7.27 2.53
N SER A 128 17.30 8.46 3.14
CA SER A 128 18.10 8.63 4.35
C SER A 128 17.45 8.02 5.59
N LEU A 129 16.13 7.80 5.58
CA LEU A 129 15.41 7.12 6.65
C LEU A 129 15.68 5.62 6.55
N ARG A 130 16.43 5.08 7.52
CA ARG A 130 16.88 3.69 7.52
C ARG A 130 16.30 2.88 8.66
N GLY A 131 16.05 1.61 8.40
CA GLY A 131 15.45 0.70 9.37
C GLY A 131 15.83 -0.76 9.12
N PRO A 132 15.81 -1.61 10.16
CA PRO A 132 16.15 -3.03 10.02
C PRO A 132 14.96 -3.93 9.64
N ARG A 133 13.72 -3.43 9.72
CA ARG A 133 12.51 -4.23 9.50
C ARG A 133 11.98 -3.99 8.10
N LEU A 134 11.71 -5.05 7.34
CA LEU A 134 10.99 -4.96 6.08
C LEU A 134 9.50 -4.73 6.32
N GLY A 135 8.87 -3.97 5.43
CA GLY A 135 7.42 -3.76 5.43
C GLY A 135 6.99 -2.34 5.76
N GLY A 136 5.68 -2.16 5.84
CA GLY A 136 5.03 -0.87 5.96
C GLY A 136 5.18 -0.23 7.34
N ALA A 137 4.98 1.08 7.40
CA ALA A 137 5.03 1.86 8.66
C ALA A 137 3.99 1.40 9.70
N SER A 138 2.90 0.78 9.25
CA SER A 138 1.87 0.20 10.14
C SER A 138 2.28 -1.13 10.79
N GLY A 139 3.43 -1.70 10.41
CA GLY A 139 3.87 -3.04 10.82
C GLY A 139 3.37 -4.17 9.92
N HIS A 140 2.42 -3.91 9.02
CA HIS A 140 2.01 -4.86 8.00
C HIS A 140 2.99 -4.86 6.82
N VAL A 141 3.24 -6.04 6.24
CA VAL A 141 4.02 -6.14 5.01
C VAL A 141 3.10 -5.88 3.81
N ILE A 142 3.11 -4.64 3.32
CA ILE A 142 2.44 -4.27 2.08
C ILE A 142 3.48 -4.29 0.95
N LEU A 143 3.39 -5.27 0.07
CA LEU A 143 4.27 -5.35 -1.10
C LEU A 143 3.87 -4.31 -2.15
N PRO A 144 4.82 -3.71 -2.90
CA PRO A 144 4.50 -2.85 -4.04
C PRO A 144 3.52 -3.53 -4.99
N TYR A 145 2.63 -2.75 -5.61
CA TYR A 145 1.56 -3.27 -6.48
C TYR A 145 2.06 -4.31 -7.51
N ARG A 146 3.17 -4.00 -8.21
CA ARG A 146 3.76 -4.91 -9.21
C ARG A 146 4.15 -6.27 -8.63
N VAL A 147 4.71 -6.30 -7.42
CA VAL A 147 5.12 -7.54 -6.74
C VAL A 147 3.89 -8.29 -6.21
N LEU A 148 2.90 -7.57 -5.68
CA LEU A 148 1.65 -8.14 -5.19
C LEU A 148 0.90 -8.92 -6.30
N GLN A 149 1.01 -8.50 -7.56
CA GLN A 149 0.41 -9.20 -8.71
C GLN A 149 1.00 -10.60 -8.97
N LYS A 150 2.19 -10.93 -8.44
CA LYS A 150 2.86 -12.24 -8.66
C LYS A 150 2.52 -13.29 -7.60
N THR A 151 1.72 -12.96 -6.61
CA THR A 151 1.43 -13.84 -5.47
C THR A 151 -0.02 -13.72 -5.05
N PHE A 152 -0.59 -14.80 -4.53
CA PHE A 152 -1.89 -14.79 -3.83
C PHE A 152 -1.75 -14.74 -2.31
N LYS A 153 -0.51 -14.79 -1.81
CA LYS A 153 -0.18 -14.69 -0.38
C LYS A 153 -0.16 -13.23 0.05
N ASP A 154 -0.86 -12.93 1.14
CA ASP A 154 -0.95 -11.60 1.77
C ASP A 154 -0.34 -11.58 3.18
N ASP A 155 -0.24 -12.73 3.84
CA ASP A 155 0.28 -12.92 5.20
C ASP A 155 1.81 -13.14 5.19
N TRP A 156 2.56 -12.10 4.87
CA TRP A 156 4.03 -12.14 4.88
C TRP A 156 4.57 -11.90 6.29
N ASP A 157 5.54 -12.73 6.67
CA ASP A 157 6.31 -12.58 7.90
C ASP A 157 7.77 -12.53 7.47
N LEU A 158 8.35 -11.34 7.43
CA LEU A 158 9.68 -11.10 6.89
C LEU A 158 10.70 -10.94 8.01
N GLN A 159 11.86 -11.55 7.81
CA GLN A 159 12.96 -11.51 8.75
C GLN A 159 13.44 -10.07 8.97
N THR A 160 13.66 -9.72 10.24
CA THR A 160 14.30 -8.45 10.61
C THR A 160 15.81 -8.57 10.41
N SER A 161 16.40 -7.60 9.72
CA SER A 161 17.86 -7.54 9.57
C SER A 161 18.54 -7.21 10.90
N SER A 162 19.78 -7.66 11.04
CA SER A 162 20.67 -7.26 12.15
C SER A 162 21.17 -5.82 12.02
N SER A 163 20.99 -5.17 10.86
CA SER A 163 21.44 -3.81 10.58
C SER A 163 20.34 -2.96 9.93
N ALA A 164 20.48 -1.63 9.95
CA ALA A 164 19.56 -0.70 9.30
C ALA A 164 19.86 -0.55 7.80
N GLU A 165 19.79 -1.66 7.06
CA GLU A 165 20.16 -1.70 5.64
C GLU A 165 19.04 -1.22 4.70
N TYR A 166 17.78 -1.30 5.14
CA TYR A 166 16.63 -0.90 4.33
C TYR A 166 16.36 0.60 4.45
N VAL A 167 15.91 1.19 3.34
CA VAL A 167 15.52 2.59 3.26
C VAL A 167 14.00 2.68 3.20
N PHE A 168 13.44 3.82 3.60
CA PHE A 168 12.02 4.05 3.44
C PHE A 168 11.71 4.35 1.97
N CYS A 169 10.89 3.53 1.32
CA CYS A 169 10.50 3.64 -0.08
C CYS A 169 9.04 4.08 -0.19
N HIS A 170 8.70 4.84 -1.23
CA HIS A 170 7.31 5.14 -1.55
C HIS A 170 6.62 3.97 -2.26
N ASN A 171 7.35 3.25 -3.12
CA ASN A 171 6.90 2.06 -3.88
C ASN A 171 5.79 2.29 -4.92
N ASP A 172 5.32 3.52 -5.07
CA ASP A 172 4.31 3.91 -6.07
C ASP A 172 4.48 5.38 -6.51
N LEU A 173 5.72 5.85 -6.62
CA LEU A 173 6.02 7.25 -6.94
C LEU A 173 5.97 7.50 -8.45
N SER A 174 4.76 7.68 -8.98
CA SER A 174 4.51 8.16 -10.34
C SER A 174 4.32 9.67 -10.39
N GLN A 175 4.32 10.26 -11.60
CA GLN A 175 4.01 11.70 -11.77
C GLN A 175 2.60 12.09 -11.29
N GLN A 176 1.67 11.12 -11.15
CA GLN A 176 0.31 11.39 -10.68
C GLN A 176 0.26 11.63 -9.16
N ASN A 177 1.27 11.13 -8.43
CA ASN A 177 1.35 11.16 -6.98
C ASN A 177 2.17 12.37 -6.47
N VAL A 178 2.51 13.31 -7.35
CA VAL A 178 3.22 14.55 -7.03
C VAL A 178 2.32 15.73 -7.37
N ILE A 179 1.83 16.42 -6.34
CA ILE A 179 0.99 17.61 -6.45
C ILE A 179 1.88 18.84 -6.45
N VAL A 180 1.69 19.72 -7.43
CA VAL A 180 2.55 20.87 -7.71
C VAL A 180 1.71 22.14 -7.72
N ASN A 181 2.23 23.23 -7.14
CA ASN A 181 1.67 24.56 -7.34
C ASN A 181 1.98 25.02 -8.79
N PRO A 182 0.97 25.25 -9.65
CA PRO A 182 1.21 25.53 -11.07
C PRO A 182 1.88 26.89 -11.34
N GLU A 183 1.83 27.84 -10.39
CA GLU A 183 2.44 29.16 -10.54
C GLU A 183 3.92 29.14 -10.15
N THR A 184 4.26 28.45 -9.07
CA THR A 184 5.64 28.43 -8.52
C THR A 184 6.44 27.21 -8.94
N LEU A 185 5.78 26.18 -9.46
CA LEU A 185 6.31 24.85 -9.75
C LEU A 185 6.93 24.15 -8.54
N LYS A 186 6.55 24.56 -7.33
CA LYS A 186 6.95 23.90 -6.08
C LYS A 186 6.06 22.72 -5.77
N ILE A 187 6.65 21.63 -5.29
CA ILE A 187 5.92 20.46 -4.81
C ILE A 187 5.10 20.88 -3.58
N ALA A 188 3.78 20.79 -3.71
CA ALA A 188 2.83 21.07 -2.65
C ALA A 188 2.59 19.85 -1.77
N ALA A 189 2.62 18.63 -2.34
CA ALA A 189 2.63 17.38 -1.59
C ALA A 189 3.03 16.18 -2.46
N ILE A 190 3.57 15.14 -1.83
CA ILE A 190 3.61 13.77 -2.35
C ILE A 190 2.50 12.97 -1.67
N ILE A 191 1.73 12.21 -2.45
CA ILE A 191 0.51 11.51 -2.00
C ILE A 191 0.54 10.02 -2.35
N ASP A 192 -0.46 9.27 -1.86
CA ASP A 192 -0.66 7.84 -2.17
C ASP A 192 0.42 6.90 -1.61
N TRP A 193 0.68 7.05 -0.30
CA TRP A 193 1.71 6.31 0.43
C TRP A 193 1.28 4.89 0.85
N GLU A 194 0.24 4.31 0.22
CA GLU A 194 -0.37 3.06 0.71
C GLU A 194 0.57 1.84 0.62
N TYR A 195 1.55 1.88 -0.29
CA TYR A 195 2.61 0.87 -0.47
C TYR A 195 3.93 1.22 0.23
N ALA A 196 3.99 2.34 0.95
CA ALA A 196 5.25 2.82 1.51
C ALA A 196 5.72 1.96 2.68
N GLY A 197 7.04 1.83 2.82
CA GLY A 197 7.65 1.02 3.86
C GLY A 197 9.15 0.89 3.69
N PHE A 198 9.79 0.15 4.59
CA PHE A 198 11.22 -0.13 4.52
C PHE A 198 11.52 -1.30 3.59
N PHE A 199 12.32 -1.06 2.56
CA PHE A 199 12.76 -2.03 1.56
C PHE A 199 14.18 -1.70 1.07
N PRO A 200 14.84 -2.59 0.31
CA PRO A 200 16.02 -2.19 -0.45
C PRO A 200 15.71 -0.99 -1.37
N GLU A 201 16.68 -0.09 -1.54
CA GLU A 201 16.51 1.16 -2.30
C GLU A 201 16.02 0.92 -3.73
N GLU A 202 16.39 -0.22 -4.33
CA GLU A 202 16.00 -0.59 -5.68
C GLU A 202 14.49 -0.81 -5.83
N PHE A 203 13.75 -1.02 -4.74
CA PHE A 203 12.28 -1.12 -4.79
C PHE A 203 11.63 0.21 -5.19
N ASP A 204 12.28 1.35 -4.95
CA ASP A 204 11.76 2.69 -5.25
C ASP A 204 12.23 3.16 -6.64
N VAL A 205 11.90 2.36 -7.66
CA VAL A 205 12.20 2.60 -9.07
C VAL A 205 11.69 3.99 -9.46
N PRO A 206 12.48 4.82 -10.19
CA PRO A 206 12.15 6.21 -10.46
C PRO A 206 11.11 6.39 -11.57
N PHE A 207 9.91 5.79 -11.40
CA PHE A 207 8.82 5.83 -12.37
C PHE A 207 8.31 7.25 -12.63
N TYR A 208 8.47 8.19 -11.68
CA TYR A 208 8.19 9.62 -11.87
C TYR A 208 8.98 10.26 -13.03
N LYS A 209 10.07 9.64 -13.51
CA LYS A 209 10.84 10.14 -14.67
C LYS A 209 10.09 9.99 -16.00
N ARG A 210 8.98 9.27 -16.02
CA ARG A 210 8.13 9.11 -17.20
C ARG A 210 6.64 9.16 -16.87
N LEU A 211 5.82 9.36 -17.90
CA LEU A 211 4.37 9.22 -17.79
C LEU A 211 3.99 7.74 -17.72
N GLY A 212 2.96 7.45 -16.92
CA GLY A 212 2.39 6.12 -16.79
C GLY A 212 2.43 5.57 -15.36
N PRO A 213 2.03 4.31 -15.18
CA PRO A 213 1.97 3.66 -13.88
C PRO A 213 3.36 3.30 -13.33
N SER A 214 3.42 2.98 -12.03
CA SER A 214 4.61 2.49 -11.32
C SER A 214 4.89 1.00 -11.57
N VAL A 215 4.83 0.59 -12.83
CA VAL A 215 5.16 -0.76 -13.32
C VAL A 215 5.96 -0.64 -14.62
N ALA A 216 6.79 -1.63 -14.96
CA ALA A 216 7.53 -1.64 -16.21
C ALA A 216 6.58 -1.59 -17.43
N ILE A 217 6.88 -0.72 -18.40
CA ILE A 217 6.12 -0.59 -19.66
C ILE A 217 7.07 -0.55 -20.86
N ASN A 218 6.55 -0.76 -22.07
CA ASN A 218 7.27 -0.52 -23.32
C ASN A 218 8.66 -1.20 -23.43
N GLY A 219 8.81 -2.40 -22.89
CA GLY A 219 10.06 -3.16 -22.96
C GLY A 219 11.11 -2.75 -21.91
N GLU A 220 10.76 -1.91 -20.95
CA GLU A 220 11.57 -1.69 -19.75
C GLU A 220 11.86 -3.00 -19.01
N GLU A 221 12.97 -3.04 -18.29
CA GLU A 221 13.30 -4.17 -17.43
C GLU A 221 12.23 -4.35 -16.35
N ASP A 222 11.60 -5.52 -16.32
CA ASP A 222 10.63 -5.90 -15.29
C ASP A 222 11.36 -6.54 -14.10
N ASP A 223 11.55 -5.74 -13.04
CA ASP A 223 12.18 -6.16 -11.79
C ASP A 223 11.29 -7.01 -10.87
N THR A 224 10.03 -7.24 -11.26
CA THR A 224 9.04 -7.83 -10.37
C THR A 224 9.45 -9.23 -9.89
N ASP A 225 10.01 -10.06 -10.77
CA ASP A 225 10.43 -11.43 -10.40
C ASP A 225 11.70 -11.42 -9.53
N LYS A 226 12.56 -10.40 -9.66
CA LYS A 226 13.72 -10.20 -8.78
C LYS A 226 13.24 -9.86 -7.38
N PHE A 227 12.31 -8.90 -7.25
CA PHE A 227 11.78 -8.51 -5.95
C PHE A 227 10.91 -9.57 -5.31
N MET A 228 10.14 -10.34 -6.08
CA MET A 228 9.41 -11.49 -5.54
C MET A 228 10.34 -12.58 -5.01
N ARG A 229 11.49 -12.82 -5.66
CA ARG A 229 12.53 -13.73 -5.13
C ARG A 229 13.09 -13.20 -3.82
N PHE A 230 13.48 -11.93 -3.77
CA PHE A 230 13.95 -11.29 -2.53
C PHE A 230 12.96 -11.48 -1.37
N ILE A 231 11.67 -11.19 -1.59
CA ILE A 231 10.64 -11.33 -0.54
C ILE A 231 10.51 -12.78 -0.07
N LYS A 232 10.58 -13.77 -0.97
CA LYS A 232 10.53 -15.19 -0.62
C LYS A 232 11.75 -15.62 0.20
N ASP A 233 12.93 -15.15 -0.18
CA ASP A 233 14.19 -15.48 0.51
C ASP A 233 14.23 -14.90 1.93
N HIS A 234 13.50 -13.80 2.18
CA HIS A 234 13.40 -13.14 3.48
C HIS A 234 12.19 -13.59 4.30
N GLN A 235 11.38 -14.55 3.82
CA GLN A 235 10.28 -15.09 4.61
C GLN A 235 10.83 -15.82 5.86
N SER A 236 10.30 -15.48 7.02
CA SER A 236 10.59 -16.14 8.29
C SER A 236 10.23 -17.62 8.21
N GLN A 237 11.20 -18.48 8.53
CA GLN A 237 11.00 -19.93 8.58
C GLN A 237 10.19 -20.38 9.82
N LEU A 238 9.99 -19.49 10.79
CA LEU A 238 9.33 -19.77 12.06
C LEU A 238 7.85 -20.18 11.91
N CYS A 239 7.15 -19.73 10.87
CA CYS A 239 5.76 -20.11 10.60
C CYS A 239 5.57 -21.56 10.10
N SER A 240 6.64 -22.32 9.81
CA SER A 240 6.53 -23.72 9.36
C SER A 240 6.40 -24.75 10.50
N LYS A 241 6.52 -24.35 11.77
CA LYS A 241 6.57 -25.28 12.93
C LYS A 241 5.32 -25.33 13.79
N VAL A 242 4.26 -24.57 13.49
CA VAL A 242 2.97 -24.68 14.20
C VAL A 242 1.96 -25.39 13.31
N GLY A 243 2.23 -26.66 13.03
CA GLY A 243 1.36 -27.52 12.24
C GLY A 243 1.62 -28.99 12.56
N TRP A 244 0.68 -29.58 13.31
CA TRP A 244 0.47 -31.02 13.49
C TRP A 244 1.46 -31.77 14.39
N ALA A 245 1.38 -31.54 15.70
CA ALA A 245 1.63 -32.61 16.68
C ALA A 245 0.33 -33.39 16.94
N SER A 246 -0.16 -34.11 15.93
CA SER A 246 -1.10 -35.22 16.13
C SER A 246 -0.28 -36.51 16.08
N GLY A 247 0.05 -37.06 17.25
CA GLY A 247 0.91 -38.22 17.33
C GLY A 247 0.86 -38.94 18.68
N VAL A 248 -0.09 -39.87 18.77
CA VAL A 248 0.04 -41.18 19.44
C VAL A 248 0.26 -41.18 20.96
N LEU A 249 -0.80 -41.52 21.71
CA LEU A 249 -0.70 -42.55 22.73
C LEU A 249 -1.81 -43.57 22.50
N GLY A 250 -1.42 -44.69 21.90
CA GLY A 250 -2.24 -45.90 21.78
C GLY A 250 -2.51 -46.51 23.16
N GLY A 251 -3.67 -47.14 23.28
CA GLY A 251 -4.15 -47.72 24.52
C GLY A 251 -3.39 -48.97 24.95
N ILE A 252 -3.51 -49.25 26.25
CA ILE A 252 -3.38 -50.59 26.83
C ILE A 252 -4.49 -50.71 27.86
N GLY A 253 -5.29 -51.78 27.76
CA GLY A 253 -6.48 -52.00 28.59
C GLY A 253 -6.22 -52.76 29.89
N GLY A 254 -7.14 -52.52 30.84
CA GLY A 254 -7.61 -53.44 31.90
C GLY A 254 -6.89 -53.39 33.26
N PRO A 255 -7.53 -53.84 34.38
CA PRO A 255 -8.93 -54.18 34.60
C PRO A 255 -9.64 -53.31 35.67
N VAL A 256 -10.97 -53.23 35.57
CA VAL A 256 -11.83 -52.68 36.61
C VAL A 256 -11.86 -53.63 37.80
N SER A 257 -11.37 -53.17 38.96
CA SER A 257 -11.61 -53.83 40.24
C SER A 257 -12.69 -53.08 41.02
N ARG A 258 -13.77 -53.79 41.34
CA ARG A 258 -14.80 -53.39 42.31
C ARG A 258 -14.30 -53.68 43.73
N ARG A 259 -14.23 -52.66 44.60
CA ARG A 259 -14.45 -52.73 46.07
C ARG A 259 -14.98 -51.37 46.51
N LYS A 260 -16.27 -51.25 46.85
CA LYS A 260 -16.86 -51.30 48.20
C LYS A 260 -16.30 -50.24 49.15
N GLY A 261 -17.17 -49.29 49.49
CA GLY A 261 -17.03 -48.21 50.44
C GLY A 261 -18.19 -47.26 50.23
#